data_AF-A0A8T7GZ83-F1
#
_entry.id   AF-A0A8T7GZ83-F1
#
_cell.length_a   1.000
_cell.length_b   1.000
_cell.length_c   1.000
_cell.angle_alpha   90.00
_cell.angle_beta   90.00
_cell.angle_gamma   90.00
#
_symmetry.space_group_name_H-M   'P 1'
#
loop_
_entity.id
_entity.type
_entity.pdbx_description
1 polymer ?
#
loop_
_entity_poly.entity_id
_entity_poly.type
_entity_poly.pdbx_seq_one_letter_code
_entity_poly.pdbx_strand_id
1 'polypeptide(L)'
;MDLASLLQISLYLSMLTFYLGVLIYALPIPITGLKKWGPRLISDAFYVAALSLAFYTILNAASYIASALGANWIAYYGFITGQLTGQLSMIFGLTSITKLVNPRFAPIVSKIVSTLVGKLMVAVYVTTFMYVLGLVIQKSYAALAALGIALMAIPFRIARGAGAFLLSFALVFYVALPLYPHFFSFIILPPQNNGVQMLETVTYIGHSIPLQSSTGSNLVEMQIPVAPGNPPDPIYKIISFIARLVYAVVIGAALYLTLLISISVGLARALGGFGRLRVI
;
A
#
# COMPACT_ATOMS: atom_id res chain seq x y z
N MET A 1 4.00 -21.76 16.69
CA MET A 1 2.88 -22.70 16.49
C MET A 1 2.90 -23.12 15.03
N ASP A 2 2.75 -24.41 14.77
CA ASP A 2 2.77 -24.91 13.41
C ASP A 2 1.46 -24.57 12.69
N LEU A 3 1.52 -24.35 11.38
CA LEU A 3 0.38 -23.97 10.55
C LEU A 3 -0.71 -25.04 10.61
N ALA A 4 -0.30 -26.31 10.53
CA ALA A 4 -1.18 -27.46 10.63
C ALA A 4 -1.96 -27.47 11.95
N SER A 5 -1.30 -27.11 13.07
CA SER A 5 -1.95 -27.08 14.38
C SER A 5 -3.06 -26.02 14.46
N LEU A 6 -2.86 -24.84 13.85
CA LEU A 6 -3.88 -23.78 13.82
C LEU A 6 -5.12 -24.20 13.00
N LEU A 7 -4.90 -24.83 11.85
CA LEU A 7 -6.01 -25.34 11.04
C LEU A 7 -6.75 -26.49 11.73
N GLN A 8 -6.02 -27.38 12.42
CA GLN A 8 -6.63 -28.47 13.18
C GLN A 8 -7.49 -27.93 14.32
N ILE A 9 -7.02 -26.92 15.05
CA ILE A 9 -7.81 -26.24 16.10
C ILE A 9 -9.06 -25.62 15.49
N SER A 10 -8.94 -24.92 14.35
CA SER A 10 -10.08 -24.35 13.62
C SER A 10 -11.13 -25.41 13.28
N LEU A 11 -10.71 -26.57 12.78
CA LEU A 11 -11.59 -27.68 12.44
C LEU A 11 -12.32 -28.25 13.67
N TYR A 12 -11.61 -28.45 14.79
CA TYR A 12 -12.22 -28.94 16.03
C TYR A 12 -13.19 -27.93 16.63
N LEU A 13 -12.87 -26.63 16.62
CA LEU A 13 -13.80 -25.58 17.03
C LEU A 13 -15.04 -25.53 16.13
N SER A 14 -14.86 -25.75 14.84
CA SER A 14 -15.95 -25.84 13.87
C SER A 14 -16.87 -27.03 14.17
N MET A 15 -16.31 -28.22 14.43
CA MET A 15 -17.09 -29.40 14.83
C MET A 15 -17.84 -29.17 16.15
N LEU A 16 -17.20 -28.55 17.15
CA LEU A 16 -17.84 -28.18 18.41
C LEU A 16 -19.03 -27.24 18.16
N THR A 17 -18.87 -26.23 17.32
CA THR A 17 -19.93 -25.28 16.95
C THR A 17 -21.09 -25.98 16.25
N PHE A 18 -20.80 -26.96 15.39
CA PHE A 18 -21.81 -27.80 14.76
C PHE A 18 -22.62 -28.60 15.79
N TYR A 19 -21.95 -29.31 16.69
CA TYR A 19 -22.61 -30.10 17.73
C TYR A 19 -23.45 -29.24 18.67
N LEU A 20 -22.96 -28.07 19.08
CA LEU A 20 -23.74 -27.10 19.85
C LEU A 20 -25.00 -26.66 19.08
N GLY A 21 -24.87 -26.41 17.77
CA GLY A 21 -25.99 -26.04 16.91
C GLY A 21 -27.06 -27.14 16.83
N VAL A 22 -26.65 -28.40 16.63
CA VAL A 22 -27.57 -29.56 16.59
C VAL A 22 -28.24 -29.78 17.94
N LEU A 23 -27.48 -29.69 19.05
CA LEU A 23 -28.00 -29.84 20.41
C LEU A 23 -29.07 -28.79 20.72
N ILE A 24 -28.79 -27.53 20.41
CA ILE A 24 -29.75 -26.42 20.59
C ILE A 24 -31.00 -26.63 19.74
N TYR A 25 -30.85 -27.16 18.52
CA TYR A 25 -31.98 -27.39 17.62
C TYR A 25 -32.87 -28.56 18.06
N ALA A 26 -32.27 -29.62 18.59
CA ALA A 26 -32.96 -30.83 19.05
C ALA A 26 -33.66 -30.67 20.41
N LEU A 27 -33.35 -29.61 21.16
CA LEU A 27 -33.83 -29.42 22.52
C LEU A 27 -35.37 -29.16 22.54
N PRO A 28 -36.14 -29.90 23.36
CA PRO A 28 -37.59 -29.73 23.47
C PRO A 28 -37.95 -28.53 24.37
N ILE A 29 -37.36 -27.36 24.13
CA ILE A 29 -37.60 -26.15 24.91
C ILE A 29 -38.33 -25.09 24.05
N PRO A 30 -39.45 -24.51 24.52
CA PRO A 30 -40.23 -23.53 23.76
C PRO A 30 -39.63 -22.11 23.78
N ILE A 31 -38.30 -21.96 23.75
CA ILE A 31 -37.64 -20.65 23.66
C ILE A 31 -37.27 -20.39 22.19
N THR A 32 -38.12 -19.64 21.49
CA THR A 32 -37.96 -19.32 20.06
C THR A 32 -36.65 -18.60 19.76
N GLY A 33 -36.15 -17.77 20.68
CA GLY A 33 -34.87 -17.08 20.55
C GLY A 33 -33.69 -18.04 20.45
N LEU A 34 -33.58 -18.98 21.39
CA LEU A 34 -32.50 -19.97 21.43
C LEU A 34 -32.58 -20.93 20.23
N LYS A 35 -33.80 -21.34 19.83
CA LYS A 35 -33.98 -22.26 18.70
C LYS A 35 -33.53 -21.68 17.36
N LYS A 36 -33.60 -20.35 17.17
CA LYS A 36 -33.05 -19.66 15.99
C LYS A 36 -31.52 -19.73 15.90
N TRP A 37 -30.83 -19.97 17.01
CA TRP A 37 -29.37 -20.04 17.03
C TRP A 37 -28.85 -21.37 16.49
N GLY A 38 -29.61 -22.46 16.66
CA GLY A 38 -29.24 -23.80 16.18
C GLY A 38 -28.88 -23.83 14.69
N PRO A 39 -29.82 -23.51 13.78
CA PRO A 39 -29.54 -23.48 12.34
C PRO A 39 -28.41 -22.49 11.97
N ARG A 40 -28.30 -21.37 12.69
CA ARG A 40 -27.27 -20.36 12.46
C ARG A 40 -25.87 -20.88 12.80
N LEU A 41 -25.70 -21.58 13.92
CA LEU A 41 -24.45 -22.20 14.34
C LEU A 41 -24.05 -23.35 13.41
N ILE A 42 -25.03 -24.17 12.97
CA ILE A 42 -24.79 -25.25 12.01
C ILE A 42 -24.23 -24.68 10.70
N SER A 43 -24.89 -23.67 10.12
CA SER A 43 -24.41 -23.04 8.88
C SER A 43 -23.03 -22.39 9.01
N ASP A 44 -22.69 -21.91 10.22
CA ASP A 44 -21.42 -21.28 10.50
C ASP A 44 -20.27 -22.29 10.56
N ALA A 45 -20.50 -23.40 11.26
CA ALA A 45 -19.56 -24.50 11.30
C ALA A 45 -19.24 -25.02 9.90
N PHE A 46 -20.24 -25.22 9.04
CA PHE A 46 -19.96 -25.63 7.66
C PHE A 46 -19.11 -24.62 6.89
N TYR A 47 -19.37 -23.32 7.07
CA TYR A 47 -18.58 -22.25 6.45
C TYR A 47 -17.10 -22.30 6.87
N VAL A 48 -16.83 -22.37 8.17
CA VAL A 48 -15.46 -22.38 8.70
C VAL A 48 -14.73 -23.69 8.36
N ALA A 49 -15.42 -24.83 8.40
CA ALA A 49 -14.85 -26.11 7.99
C ALA A 49 -14.46 -26.09 6.50
N ALA A 50 -15.34 -25.58 5.63
CA ALA A 50 -15.04 -25.42 4.21
C ALA A 50 -13.83 -24.50 3.97
N LEU A 51 -13.76 -23.37 4.70
CA LEU A 51 -12.64 -22.43 4.58
C LEU A 51 -11.32 -23.05 5.07
N SER A 52 -11.35 -23.84 6.14
CA SER A 52 -10.19 -24.57 6.65
C SER A 52 -9.68 -25.60 5.65
N LEU A 53 -10.58 -26.32 4.96
CA LEU A 53 -10.23 -27.27 3.90
C LEU A 53 -9.71 -26.56 2.63
N ALA A 54 -10.28 -25.42 2.29
CA ALA A 54 -9.88 -24.59 1.14
C ALA A 54 -8.65 -23.71 1.43
N PHE A 55 -8.01 -23.83 2.58
CA PHE A 55 -6.97 -22.89 2.99
C PHE A 55 -5.79 -22.81 2.01
N TYR A 56 -5.24 -23.96 1.60
CA TYR A 56 -4.13 -23.99 0.66
C TYR A 56 -4.53 -23.49 -0.73
N THR A 57 -5.76 -23.75 -1.17
CA THR A 57 -6.24 -23.24 -2.46
C THR A 57 -6.39 -21.72 -2.43
N ILE A 58 -6.83 -21.15 -1.30
CA ILE A 58 -6.88 -19.70 -1.08
C ILE A 58 -5.48 -19.08 -1.14
N LEU A 59 -4.48 -19.67 -0.46
CA LEU A 59 -3.10 -19.16 -0.49
C LEU A 59 -2.49 -19.22 -1.90
N ASN A 60 -2.71 -20.33 -2.62
CA ASN A 60 -2.25 -20.47 -4.00
C ASN A 60 -2.94 -19.46 -4.94
N ALA A 61 -4.24 -19.25 -4.77
CA ALA A 61 -4.97 -18.22 -5.52
C ALA A 61 -4.41 -16.82 -5.25
N ALA A 62 -4.08 -16.49 -4.00
CA ALA A 62 -3.45 -15.22 -3.66
C ALA A 62 -2.07 -15.07 -4.31
N SER A 63 -1.22 -16.10 -4.28
CA SER A 63 0.07 -16.10 -4.96
C SER A 63 -0.06 -15.95 -6.48
N TYR A 64 -1.06 -16.61 -7.08
CA TYR A 64 -1.36 -16.48 -8.50
C TYR A 64 -1.80 -15.06 -8.86
N ILE A 65 -2.71 -14.46 -8.09
CA ILE A 65 -3.16 -13.08 -8.30
C ILE A 65 -1.98 -12.11 -8.15
N ALA A 66 -1.13 -12.29 -7.13
CA ALA A 66 0.05 -11.46 -6.92
C ALA A 66 0.97 -11.51 -8.15
N SER A 67 1.25 -12.72 -8.64
CA SER A 67 2.11 -12.91 -9.83
C SER A 67 1.48 -12.32 -11.09
N ALA A 68 0.16 -12.47 -11.28
CA ALA A 68 -0.57 -11.90 -12.42
C ALA A 68 -0.57 -10.36 -12.42
N LEU A 69 -0.56 -9.74 -11.24
CA LEU A 69 -0.43 -8.29 -11.07
C LEU A 69 1.02 -7.79 -11.17
N GLY A 70 1.99 -8.68 -11.40
CA GLY A 70 3.41 -8.32 -11.47
C GLY A 70 4.08 -8.11 -10.10
N ALA A 71 3.48 -8.59 -9.01
CA ALA A 71 4.03 -8.47 -7.66
C ALA A 71 5.37 -9.21 -7.55
N ASN A 72 6.43 -8.50 -7.14
CA ASN A 72 7.74 -9.11 -6.90
C ASN A 72 8.32 -8.61 -5.58
N TRP A 73 8.41 -9.51 -4.59
CA TRP A 73 8.96 -9.22 -3.27
C TRP A 73 10.43 -8.81 -3.30
N ILE A 74 11.23 -9.35 -4.22
CA ILE A 74 12.65 -9.00 -4.36
C ILE A 74 12.76 -7.56 -4.86
N ALA A 75 11.96 -7.20 -5.88
CA ALA A 75 11.89 -5.83 -6.39
C ALA A 75 11.40 -4.85 -5.31
N TYR A 76 10.41 -5.25 -4.52
CA TYR A 76 9.93 -4.46 -3.38
C TYR A 76 11.04 -4.15 -2.37
N TYR A 77 11.76 -5.17 -1.88
CA TYR A 77 12.83 -4.92 -0.91
C TYR A 77 13.98 -4.14 -1.51
N GLY A 78 14.38 -4.42 -2.75
CA GLY A 78 15.41 -3.66 -3.46
C GLY A 78 15.04 -2.19 -3.63
N PHE A 79 13.78 -1.90 -3.93
CA PHE A 79 13.28 -0.53 -4.01
C PHE A 79 13.32 0.17 -2.64
N ILE A 80 12.80 -0.48 -1.60
CA ILE A 80 12.76 0.10 -0.24
C ILE A 80 14.17 0.33 0.32
N THR A 81 15.11 -0.59 0.13
CA THR A 81 16.50 -0.43 0.56
C THR A 81 17.24 0.63 -0.27
N GLY A 82 16.94 0.74 -1.57
CA GLY A 82 17.40 1.82 -2.42
C GLY A 82 16.95 3.20 -1.91
N GLN A 83 15.68 3.31 -1.50
CA GLN A 83 15.16 4.56 -0.92
C GLN A 83 15.77 4.89 0.44
N LEU A 84 15.96 3.90 1.32
CA LEU A 84 16.66 4.10 2.59
C LEU A 84 18.08 4.59 2.38
N THR A 85 18.81 3.96 1.45
CA THR A 85 20.19 4.34 1.13
C THR A 85 20.25 5.76 0.58
N GLY A 86 19.38 6.09 -0.38
CA GLY A 86 19.30 7.44 -0.95
C GLY A 86 19.01 8.52 0.11
N GLN A 87 18.07 8.26 1.02
CA GLN A 87 17.74 9.19 2.11
C GLN A 87 18.90 9.36 3.10
N LEU A 88 19.57 8.27 3.48
CA LEU A 88 20.73 8.33 4.38
C LEU A 88 21.91 9.06 3.74
N SER A 89 22.21 8.79 2.46
CA SER A 89 23.25 9.52 1.72
C SER A 89 22.95 11.02 1.65
N MET A 90 21.70 11.42 1.48
CA MET A 90 21.30 12.84 1.53
C MET A 90 21.51 13.45 2.93
N ILE A 91 21.18 12.73 4.00
CA ILE A 91 21.40 13.19 5.38
C ILE A 91 22.91 13.37 5.64
N PHE A 92 23.74 12.39 5.27
CA PHE A 92 25.19 12.48 5.42
C PHE A 92 25.77 13.62 4.57
N GLY A 93 25.27 13.82 3.35
CA GLY A 93 25.66 14.94 2.49
C GLY A 93 25.33 16.29 3.12
N LEU A 94 24.09 16.49 3.58
CA LEU A 94 23.64 17.74 4.22
C LEU A 94 24.40 18.06 5.51
N THR A 95 24.63 17.05 6.35
CA THR A 95 25.39 17.20 7.61
C THR A 95 26.89 17.40 7.38
N SER A 96 27.41 17.04 6.21
CA SER A 96 28.80 17.35 5.83
C SER A 96 28.96 18.81 5.42
N ILE A 97 27.93 19.43 4.81
CA ILE A 97 27.96 20.84 4.40
C ILE A 97 28.17 21.76 5.61
N THR A 98 27.54 21.48 6.76
CA THR A 98 27.69 22.32 7.96
C THR A 98 29.12 22.35 8.50
N LYS A 99 29.93 21.32 8.22
CA LYS A 99 31.34 21.25 8.60
C LYS A 99 32.27 22.00 7.63
N LEU A 100 31.83 22.23 6.40
CA LEU A 100 32.61 22.87 5.34
C LEU A 100 32.35 24.39 5.24
N VAL A 101 31.29 24.89 5.87
CA VAL A 101 30.92 26.30 5.82
C VAL A 101 31.75 27.12 6.80
N ASN A 102 32.14 28.33 6.37
CA ASN A 102 32.85 29.30 7.19
C ASN A 102 32.11 29.55 8.53
N PRO A 103 32.80 29.53 9.69
CA PRO A 103 32.20 29.67 11.02
C PRO A 103 31.28 30.89 11.18
N ARG A 104 31.47 31.96 10.40
CA ARG A 104 30.58 33.14 10.40
C ARG A 104 29.16 32.85 9.92
N PHE A 105 28.98 31.90 9.00
CA PHE A 105 27.68 31.51 8.44
C PHE A 105 27.16 30.17 8.99
N ALA A 106 28.00 29.45 9.73
CA ALA A 106 27.68 28.16 10.35
C ALA A 106 26.34 28.13 11.12
N PRO A 107 25.97 29.12 11.97
CA PRO A 107 24.71 29.05 12.72
C PRO A 107 23.45 29.19 11.84
N ILE A 108 23.56 29.90 10.71
CA ILE A 108 22.45 30.07 9.77
C ILE A 108 22.27 28.77 8.96
N VAL A 109 23.38 28.25 8.42
CA VAL A 109 23.37 27.03 7.62
C VAL A 109 22.95 25.82 8.46
N SER A 110 23.40 25.72 9.70
CA SER A 110 23.05 24.61 10.59
C SER A 110 21.54 24.53 10.88
N LYS A 111 20.86 25.67 11.00
CA LYS A 111 19.40 25.73 11.21
C LYS A 111 18.62 25.25 9.98
N ILE A 112 19.08 25.61 8.78
CA ILE A 112 18.46 25.16 7.52
C ILE A 112 18.69 23.65 7.35
N VAL A 113 19.94 23.20 7.53
CA VAL A 113 20.31 21.80 7.42
C VAL A 113 19.56 20.94 8.44
N SER A 114 19.47 21.37 9.70
CA SER A 114 18.76 20.61 10.73
C SER A 114 17.28 20.44 10.41
N THR A 115 16.65 21.46 9.83
CA THR A 115 15.25 21.38 9.37
C THR A 115 15.09 20.36 8.23
N LEU A 116 15.99 20.38 7.25
CA LEU A 116 15.96 19.43 6.13
C LEU A 116 16.25 18.00 6.58
N VAL A 117 17.23 17.82 7.45
CA VAL A 117 17.57 16.52 8.06
C VAL A 117 16.39 16.00 8.88
N GLY A 118 15.71 16.85 9.66
CA GLY A 118 14.51 16.46 10.40
C GLY A 118 13.41 15.90 9.48
N LYS A 119 13.16 16.56 8.33
CA LYS A 119 12.19 16.07 7.33
C LYS A 119 12.62 14.75 6.68
N LEU A 120 13.91 14.60 6.37
CA LEU A 120 14.45 13.35 5.82
C LEU A 120 14.39 12.20 6.83
N MET A 121 14.62 12.46 8.12
CA MET A 121 14.48 11.46 9.17
C MET A 121 13.06 10.90 9.26
N VAL A 122 12.03 11.74 9.13
CA VAL A 122 10.64 11.27 9.04
C VAL A 122 10.45 10.32 7.86
N ALA A 123 11.00 10.64 6.69
CA ALA A 123 10.95 9.76 5.52
C ALA A 123 11.67 8.42 5.76
N VAL A 124 12.79 8.41 6.48
CA VAL A 124 13.52 7.19 6.88
C VAL A 124 12.65 6.34 7.80
N TYR A 125 11.99 6.91 8.79
CA TYR A 125 11.11 6.16 9.69
C TYR A 125 9.95 5.51 8.94
N VAL A 126 9.29 6.24 8.02
CA VAL A 126 8.20 5.69 7.20
C VAL A 126 8.69 4.57 6.29
N THR A 127 9.83 4.75 5.63
CA THR A 127 10.41 3.73 4.74
C THR A 127 10.83 2.48 5.51
N THR A 128 11.37 2.65 6.73
CA THR A 128 11.73 1.56 7.64
C THR A 128 10.48 0.82 8.13
N PHE A 129 9.41 1.55 8.48
CA PHE A 129 8.14 0.93 8.84
C PHE A 129 7.61 0.06 7.70
N MET A 130 7.68 0.54 6.45
CA MET A 130 7.28 -0.25 5.29
C MET A 130 8.15 -1.49 5.07
N TYR A 131 9.46 -1.38 5.29
CA TYR A 131 10.37 -2.52 5.24
C TYR A 131 9.98 -3.60 6.26
N VAL A 132 9.81 -3.22 7.52
CA VAL A 132 9.44 -4.13 8.62
C VAL A 132 8.07 -4.75 8.37
N LEU A 133 7.09 -3.96 7.95
CA LEU A 133 5.75 -4.45 7.63
C LEU A 133 5.81 -5.48 6.49
N GLY A 134 6.62 -5.23 5.46
CA GLY A 134 6.86 -6.20 4.39
C GLY A 134 7.45 -7.52 4.88
N LEU A 135 8.46 -7.46 5.74
CA LEU A 135 9.07 -8.66 6.34
C LEU A 135 8.06 -9.48 7.14
N VAL A 136 7.27 -8.82 7.98
CA VAL A 136 6.24 -9.47 8.79
C VAL A 136 5.23 -10.18 7.89
N ILE A 137 4.68 -9.49 6.89
CA ILE A 137 3.69 -10.07 5.98
C ILE A 137 4.28 -11.23 5.17
N GLN A 138 5.43 -11.05 4.53
CA GLN A 138 6.01 -12.10 3.69
C GLN A 138 6.29 -13.40 4.47
N LYS A 139 6.75 -13.29 5.72
CA LYS A 139 7.09 -14.45 6.54
C LYS A 139 5.90 -15.07 7.27
N SER A 140 4.85 -14.29 7.56
CA SER A 140 3.76 -14.72 8.43
C SER A 140 2.36 -14.68 7.81
N TYR A 141 2.19 -14.31 6.54
CA TYR A 141 0.85 -14.19 5.92
C TYR A 141 0.01 -15.47 6.04
N ALA A 142 0.61 -16.65 5.87
CA ALA A 142 -0.09 -17.92 6.04
C ALA A 142 -0.54 -18.15 7.49
N ALA A 143 0.32 -17.85 8.46
CA ALA A 143 -0.02 -17.97 9.88
C ALA A 143 -1.11 -16.96 10.28
N LEU A 144 -1.02 -15.72 9.80
CA LEU A 144 -2.07 -14.70 9.99
C LEU A 144 -3.39 -15.19 9.38
N ALA A 145 -3.40 -15.63 8.12
CA ALA A 145 -4.61 -16.14 7.48
C ALA A 145 -5.22 -17.30 8.28
N ALA A 146 -4.42 -18.28 8.70
CA ALA A 146 -4.88 -19.41 9.53
C ALA A 146 -5.44 -18.96 10.89
N LEU A 147 -4.80 -18.00 11.55
CA LEU A 147 -5.31 -17.40 12.79
C LEU A 147 -6.67 -16.71 12.55
N GLY A 148 -6.84 -16.05 11.40
CA GLY A 148 -8.11 -15.45 10.99
C GLY A 148 -9.23 -16.49 10.88
N ILE A 149 -8.95 -17.66 10.30
CA ILE A 149 -9.92 -18.77 10.22
C ILE A 149 -10.23 -19.33 11.61
N ALA A 150 -9.20 -19.55 12.44
CA ALA A 150 -9.38 -20.04 13.80
C ALA A 150 -10.24 -19.08 14.66
N LEU A 151 -10.06 -17.77 14.51
CA LEU A 151 -10.92 -16.76 15.15
C LEU A 151 -12.35 -16.78 14.61
N MET A 152 -12.55 -17.02 13.31
CA MET A 152 -13.89 -17.23 12.75
C MET A 152 -14.56 -18.51 13.26
N ALA A 153 -13.78 -19.51 13.66
CA ALA A 153 -14.27 -20.78 14.22
C ALA A 153 -14.85 -20.67 15.64
N ILE A 154 -14.63 -19.53 16.32
CA ILE A 154 -15.12 -19.33 17.70
C ILE A 154 -16.66 -19.34 17.69
N PRO A 155 -17.29 -20.16 18.57
CA PRO A 155 -18.74 -20.30 18.62
C PRO A 155 -19.42 -18.96 18.92
N PHE A 156 -20.70 -18.88 18.57
CA PHE A 156 -21.54 -17.68 18.77
C PHE A 156 -21.07 -16.43 18.01
N ARG A 157 -20.16 -16.57 17.04
CA ARG A 157 -19.68 -15.48 16.16
C ARG A 157 -19.02 -14.32 16.90
N ILE A 158 -18.58 -14.50 18.14
CA ILE A 158 -18.02 -13.43 18.99
C ILE A 158 -16.79 -12.79 18.31
N ALA A 159 -15.94 -13.61 17.70
CA ALA A 159 -14.72 -13.17 17.04
C ALA A 159 -14.78 -13.18 15.51
N ARG A 160 -15.95 -13.45 14.91
CA ARG A 160 -16.09 -13.62 13.45
C ARG A 160 -15.61 -12.40 12.66
N GLY A 161 -15.89 -11.20 13.15
CA GLY A 161 -15.45 -9.97 12.51
C GLY A 161 -13.93 -9.78 12.55
N ALA A 162 -13.31 -10.05 13.70
CA ALA A 162 -11.86 -9.98 13.85
C ALA A 162 -11.15 -11.03 12.98
N GLY A 163 -11.66 -12.27 12.96
CA GLY A 163 -11.11 -13.32 12.12
C GLY A 163 -11.20 -13.02 10.63
N ALA A 164 -12.36 -12.53 10.15
CA ALA A 164 -12.55 -12.14 8.75
C ALA A 164 -11.63 -10.96 8.35
N PHE A 165 -11.46 -9.97 9.24
CA PHE A 165 -10.53 -8.87 9.02
C PHE A 165 -9.10 -9.36 8.90
N LEU A 166 -8.65 -10.21 9.82
CA LEU A 166 -7.29 -10.67 9.86
C LEU A 166 -6.95 -11.56 8.66
N LEU A 167 -7.86 -12.45 8.25
CA LEU A 167 -7.71 -13.23 7.02
C LEU A 167 -7.63 -12.32 5.78
N SER A 168 -8.52 -11.32 5.68
CA SER A 168 -8.53 -10.39 4.55
C SER A 168 -7.26 -9.52 4.50
N PHE A 169 -6.84 -9.01 5.66
CA PHE A 169 -5.61 -8.25 5.82
C PHE A 169 -4.40 -9.06 5.35
N ALA A 170 -4.27 -10.31 5.80
CA ALA A 170 -3.16 -11.17 5.41
C ALA A 170 -3.09 -11.39 3.89
N LEU A 171 -4.24 -11.67 3.25
CA LEU A 171 -4.31 -11.90 1.81
C LEU A 171 -4.04 -10.63 1.00
N VAL A 172 -4.72 -9.53 1.32
CA VAL A 172 -4.59 -8.26 0.59
C VAL A 172 -3.18 -7.71 0.72
N PHE A 173 -2.60 -7.70 1.92
CA PHE A 173 -1.25 -7.21 2.11
C PHE A 173 -0.22 -8.12 1.44
N TYR A 174 -0.42 -9.44 1.44
CA TYR A 174 0.50 -10.33 0.72
C TYR A 174 0.50 -10.06 -0.79
N VAL A 175 -0.68 -9.86 -1.38
CA VAL A 175 -0.81 -9.63 -2.83
C VAL A 175 -0.32 -8.25 -3.21
N ALA A 176 -0.76 -7.23 -2.48
CA ALA A 176 -0.64 -5.86 -2.94
C ALA A 176 0.60 -5.15 -2.37
N LEU A 177 1.12 -5.45 -1.18
CA LEU A 177 2.28 -4.72 -0.66
C LEU A 177 3.49 -4.67 -1.63
N PRO A 178 3.85 -5.75 -2.35
CA PRO A 178 4.95 -5.72 -3.31
C PRO A 178 4.73 -4.81 -4.52
N LEU A 179 3.50 -4.36 -4.78
CA LEU A 179 3.17 -3.40 -5.84
C LEU A 179 3.49 -1.94 -5.47
N TYR A 180 3.92 -1.66 -4.24
CA TYR A 180 4.25 -0.30 -3.82
C TYR A 180 5.23 0.44 -4.75
N PRO A 181 6.30 -0.17 -5.31
CA PRO A 181 7.19 0.51 -6.24
C PRO A 181 6.47 1.03 -7.50
N HIS A 182 5.49 0.27 -8.01
CA HIS A 182 4.66 0.70 -9.13
C HIS A 182 3.73 1.85 -8.74
N PHE A 183 3.14 1.80 -7.55
CA PHE A 183 2.33 2.91 -7.04
C PHE A 183 3.15 4.20 -6.87
N PHE A 184 4.38 4.08 -6.37
CA PHE A 184 5.26 5.20 -6.13
C PHE A 184 5.70 5.91 -7.40
N SER A 185 5.95 5.18 -8.50
CA SER A 185 6.32 5.79 -9.77
C SER A 185 5.18 6.66 -10.34
N PHE A 186 3.91 6.29 -10.15
CA PHE A 186 2.77 7.12 -10.57
C PHE A 186 2.66 8.45 -9.81
N ILE A 187 3.17 8.53 -8.57
CA ILE A 187 3.11 9.77 -7.77
C ILE A 187 4.25 10.73 -8.12
N ILE A 188 5.45 10.22 -8.37
CA ILE A 188 6.65 11.06 -8.57
C ILE A 188 6.89 11.46 -10.00
N LEU A 189 6.54 10.60 -10.96
CA LEU A 189 6.54 11.02 -12.36
C LEU A 189 5.21 11.74 -12.60
N PRO A 190 5.18 13.10 -12.69
CA PRO A 190 4.11 13.71 -13.46
C PRO A 190 4.12 13.04 -14.84
N PRO A 191 2.97 12.90 -15.52
CA PRO A 191 2.95 12.42 -16.89
C PRO A 191 3.94 13.30 -17.68
N GLN A 192 5.11 12.75 -17.97
CA GLN A 192 5.95 13.29 -19.00
C GLN A 192 5.07 13.18 -20.23
N ASN A 193 4.79 14.31 -20.85
CA ASN A 193 4.15 14.36 -22.15
C ASN A 193 5.06 13.59 -23.12
N ASN A 194 4.93 12.27 -23.17
CA ASN A 194 5.58 11.40 -24.15
C ASN A 194 5.08 11.71 -25.58
N GLY A 195 4.19 12.70 -25.75
CA GLY A 195 3.84 13.32 -27.02
C GLY A 195 4.68 14.54 -27.42
N VAL A 196 5.56 15.08 -26.56
CA VAL A 196 6.36 16.30 -26.88
C VAL A 196 7.86 16.00 -27.07
N GLN A 197 8.38 14.89 -26.55
CA GLN A 197 9.78 14.49 -26.83
C GLN A 197 9.99 14.00 -28.28
N MET A 198 8.91 13.71 -29.02
CA MET A 198 8.96 13.44 -30.47
C MET A 198 8.95 14.73 -31.31
N LEU A 199 8.65 15.91 -30.74
CA LEU A 199 8.56 17.17 -31.50
C LEU A 199 9.78 18.08 -31.31
N GLU A 200 10.49 18.00 -30.18
CA GLU A 200 11.75 18.75 -30.00
C GLU A 200 12.91 18.16 -30.83
N THR A 201 12.90 16.85 -31.09
CA THR A 201 13.90 16.21 -31.96
C THR A 201 13.66 16.50 -33.44
N VAL A 202 12.42 16.76 -33.86
CA VAL A 202 12.10 17.10 -35.26
C VAL A 202 12.33 18.60 -35.55
N THR A 203 12.27 19.47 -34.54
CA THR A 203 12.48 20.92 -34.73
C THR A 203 13.95 21.31 -34.79
N TYR A 204 14.89 20.44 -34.40
CA TYR A 204 16.34 20.70 -34.47
C TYR A 204 17.03 20.20 -35.76
N ILE A 205 16.30 19.57 -36.69
CA ILE A 205 16.82 19.12 -38.01
C ILE A 205 15.94 19.68 -39.15
N GLY A 206 15.57 20.96 -39.05
CA GLY A 206 14.62 21.58 -39.99
C GLY A 206 14.92 23.05 -40.28
N HIS A 207 16.18 23.42 -40.50
CA HIS A 207 16.50 24.75 -41.03
C HIS A 207 17.48 24.67 -42.21
N SER A 208 16.95 24.38 -43.40
CA SER A 208 17.31 25.03 -44.68
C SER A 208 16.55 24.38 -45.84
N ILE A 209 15.26 24.67 -45.96
CA ILE A 209 14.57 24.67 -47.26
C ILE A 209 13.80 25.99 -47.35
N PRO A 210 14.18 26.92 -48.25
CA PRO A 210 13.43 28.14 -48.44
C PRO A 210 12.15 27.83 -49.22
N LEU A 211 11.00 27.91 -48.57
CA LEU A 211 9.72 28.04 -49.26
C LEU A 211 9.41 29.53 -49.44
N GLN A 212 9.72 30.03 -50.63
CA GLN A 212 9.02 31.19 -51.17
C GLN A 212 7.53 30.84 -51.28
N SER A 213 6.68 31.53 -50.53
CA SER A 213 5.30 31.73 -50.94
C SER A 213 4.83 33.12 -50.54
N SER A 214 4.81 33.98 -51.54
CA SER A 214 3.98 35.17 -51.64
C SER A 214 2.58 34.92 -51.06
N THR A 215 2.16 35.70 -50.07
CA THR A 215 0.84 36.38 -50.01
C THR A 215 0.84 37.26 -48.77
N GLY A 216 0.66 38.57 -48.97
CA GLY A 216 0.61 39.53 -47.89
C GLY A 216 -0.68 39.45 -47.08
N SER A 217 -0.54 39.58 -45.77
CA SER A 217 -1.52 40.26 -44.91
C SER A 217 -0.85 40.54 -43.57
N ASN A 218 -0.73 41.82 -43.26
CA ASN A 218 -0.23 42.34 -41.99
C ASN A 218 -0.96 41.69 -40.81
N LEU A 219 -0.24 40.89 -40.02
CA LEU A 219 -0.51 40.76 -38.60
C LEU A 219 0.81 41.06 -37.89
N VAL A 220 0.87 42.25 -37.30
CA VAL A 220 1.93 42.66 -36.40
C VAL A 220 1.95 41.64 -35.27
N GLU A 221 2.92 40.72 -35.30
CA GLU A 221 3.29 39.92 -34.13
C GLU A 221 3.77 40.91 -33.06
N MET A 222 2.85 41.28 -32.17
CA MET A 222 3.22 41.93 -30.92
C MET A 222 3.94 40.87 -30.09
N GLN A 223 5.25 40.74 -30.30
CA GLN A 223 6.16 40.03 -29.42
C GLN A 223 6.02 40.67 -28.03
N ILE A 224 5.20 40.07 -27.17
CA ILE A 224 5.29 40.32 -25.74
C ILE A 224 6.72 39.91 -25.38
N PRO A 225 7.57 40.80 -24.87
CA PRO A 225 8.86 40.40 -24.37
C PRO A 225 8.60 39.45 -23.20
N VAL A 226 8.76 38.14 -23.43
CA VAL A 226 8.86 37.18 -22.35
C VAL A 226 10.11 37.58 -21.59
N ALA A 227 9.91 38.26 -20.46
CA ALA A 227 11.00 38.60 -19.57
C ALA A 227 11.83 37.33 -19.37
N PRO A 228 13.17 37.37 -19.54
CA PRO A 228 14.01 36.22 -19.30
C PRO A 228 13.77 35.83 -17.84
N GLY A 229 12.98 34.77 -17.62
CA GLY A 229 12.72 34.25 -16.30
C GLY A 229 14.07 33.88 -15.72
N ASN A 230 14.48 34.55 -14.65
CA ASN A 230 15.73 34.23 -13.97
C ASN A 230 15.79 32.71 -13.80
N PRO A 231 16.88 32.04 -14.23
CA PRO A 231 16.99 30.60 -14.09
C PRO A 231 16.77 30.27 -12.60
N PRO A 232 15.87 29.34 -12.26
CA PRO A 232 15.57 29.07 -10.87
C PRO A 232 16.86 28.71 -10.15
N ASP A 233 17.16 29.48 -9.09
CA ASP A 233 18.41 29.38 -8.35
C ASP A 233 18.72 27.93 -8.02
N PRO A 234 19.98 27.47 -8.16
CA PRO A 234 20.35 26.06 -7.95
C PRO A 234 19.95 25.55 -6.56
N ILE A 235 19.90 26.44 -5.57
CA ILE A 235 19.45 26.17 -4.20
C ILE A 235 17.94 25.82 -4.18
N TYR A 236 17.11 26.55 -4.91
CA TYR A 236 15.66 26.29 -5.01
C TYR A 236 15.38 24.92 -5.64
N LYS A 237 16.16 24.53 -6.66
CA LYS A 237 16.03 23.20 -7.28
C LYS A 237 16.32 22.07 -6.29
N ILE A 238 17.35 22.21 -5.47
CA ILE A 238 17.71 21.20 -4.45
C ILE A 238 16.64 21.12 -3.36
N ILE A 239 16.19 22.26 -2.83
CA ILE A 239 15.17 22.30 -1.77
C ILE A 239 13.84 21.72 -2.27
N SER A 240 13.40 22.10 -3.47
CA SER A 240 12.17 21.58 -4.06
C SER A 240 12.25 20.09 -4.37
N PHE A 241 13.41 19.58 -4.80
CA PHE A 241 13.63 18.15 -5.00
C PHE A 241 13.51 17.37 -3.69
N ILE A 242 14.20 17.80 -2.62
CA ILE A 242 14.13 17.16 -1.29
C ILE A 242 12.70 17.19 -0.76
N ALA A 243 12.01 18.33 -0.89
CA ALA A 243 10.63 18.47 -0.45
C ALA A 243 9.69 17.52 -1.19
N ARG A 244 9.82 17.41 -2.52
CA ARG A 244 9.03 16.46 -3.34
C ARG A 244 9.30 15.01 -2.96
N LEU A 245 10.56 14.65 -2.74
CA LEU A 245 10.94 13.30 -2.34
C LEU A 245 10.35 12.93 -0.98
N VAL A 246 10.51 13.80 0.03
CA VAL A 246 9.94 13.58 1.37
C VAL A 246 8.42 13.48 1.30
N TYR A 247 7.77 14.40 0.57
CA TYR A 247 6.32 14.40 0.41
C TYR A 247 5.83 13.10 -0.24
N ALA A 248 6.45 12.69 -1.34
CA ALA A 248 6.06 11.48 -2.07
C ALA A 248 6.29 10.21 -1.27
N VAL A 249 7.38 10.11 -0.49
CA VAL A 249 7.63 8.95 0.37
C VAL A 249 6.62 8.87 1.51
N VAL A 250 6.45 9.97 2.25
CA VAL A 250 5.60 9.97 3.45
C VAL A 250 4.13 9.81 3.06
N ILE A 251 3.65 10.61 2.10
CA ILE A 251 2.24 10.61 1.70
C ILE A 251 1.95 9.46 0.77
N GLY A 252 2.88 9.07 -0.12
CA GLY A 252 2.72 7.89 -0.95
C GLY A 252 2.54 6.63 -0.11
N ALA A 253 3.40 6.40 0.89
CA ALA A 253 3.26 5.26 1.78
C ALA A 253 1.95 5.31 2.59
N ALA A 254 1.57 6.47 3.12
CA ALA A 254 0.33 6.62 3.90
C ALA A 254 -0.94 6.38 3.05
N LEU A 255 -1.00 6.95 1.85
CA LEU A 255 -2.10 6.73 0.91
C LEU A 255 -2.19 5.25 0.52
N TYR A 256 -1.04 4.64 0.23
CA TYR A 256 -0.97 3.24 -0.15
C TYR A 256 -1.48 2.31 0.96
N LEU A 257 -1.01 2.52 2.19
CA LEU A 257 -1.46 1.77 3.35
C LEU A 257 -2.95 1.96 3.63
N THR A 258 -3.45 3.18 3.49
CA THR A 258 -4.88 3.48 3.68
C THR A 258 -5.73 2.75 2.64
N LEU A 259 -5.28 2.72 1.39
CA LEU A 259 -5.92 1.97 0.31
C LEU A 259 -5.93 0.46 0.60
N LEU A 260 -4.80 -0.10 1.04
CA LEU A 260 -4.71 -1.51 1.43
C LEU A 260 -5.65 -1.86 2.59
N ILE A 261 -5.72 -1.02 3.62
CA ILE A 261 -6.63 -1.20 4.75
C ILE A 261 -8.08 -1.14 4.29
N SER A 262 -8.43 -0.18 3.42
CA SER A 262 -9.78 -0.04 2.87
C SER A 262 -10.22 -1.30 2.11
N ILE A 263 -9.35 -1.81 1.22
CA ILE A 263 -9.59 -3.06 0.47
C ILE A 263 -9.74 -4.24 1.43
N SER A 264 -8.88 -4.32 2.45
CA SER A 264 -8.93 -5.37 3.48
C SER A 264 -10.24 -5.35 4.26
N VAL A 265 -10.73 -4.17 4.66
CA VAL A 265 -12.03 -4.02 5.35
C VAL A 265 -13.19 -4.37 4.43
N GLY A 266 -13.12 -4.01 3.15
CA GLY A 266 -14.11 -4.39 2.14
C GLY A 266 -14.23 -5.90 1.99
N LEU A 267 -13.09 -6.58 1.80
CA LEU A 267 -13.03 -8.03 1.72
C LEU A 267 -13.47 -8.71 3.03
N ALA A 268 -13.10 -8.14 4.18
CA ALA A 268 -13.50 -8.66 5.49
C ALA A 268 -15.02 -8.60 5.69
N ARG A 269 -15.68 -7.55 5.20
CA ARG A 269 -17.15 -7.45 5.24
C ARG A 269 -17.82 -8.48 4.34
N ALA A 270 -17.23 -8.74 3.17
CA ALA A 270 -17.71 -9.77 2.24
C ALA A 270 -17.59 -11.18 2.83
N LEU A 271 -16.45 -11.51 3.47
CA LEU A 271 -16.19 -12.82 4.07
C LEU A 271 -16.87 -13.00 5.44
N GLY A 272 -16.88 -11.94 6.26
CA GLY A 272 -17.43 -11.97 7.61
C GLY A 272 -18.97 -11.93 7.66
N GLY A 273 -19.62 -11.54 6.55
CA GLY A 273 -21.07 -11.49 6.46
C GLY A 273 -21.70 -10.38 7.31
N PHE A 274 -21.04 -9.21 7.42
CA PHE A 274 -21.58 -8.04 8.15
C PHE A 274 -22.84 -7.43 7.49
N GLY A 275 -23.36 -8.05 6.43
CA GLY A 275 -24.63 -7.69 5.82
C GLY A 275 -25.81 -8.27 6.62
N ARG A 276 -26.51 -7.38 7.32
CA ARG A 276 -27.86 -7.55 7.89
C ARG A 276 -27.93 -8.17 9.30
N LEU A 277 -27.69 -7.31 10.30
CA LEU A 277 -28.69 -7.20 11.37
C LEU A 277 -30.00 -6.75 10.71
N ARG A 278 -30.83 -7.69 10.27
CA ARG A 278 -32.27 -7.42 10.25
C ARG A 278 -32.65 -7.30 11.71
N VAL A 279 -32.73 -6.04 12.18
CA VAL A 279 -33.56 -5.72 13.32
C VAL A 279 -34.96 -6.22 12.94
N ILE A 280 -35.47 -7.00 13.90
CA ILE A 280 -36.74 -7.70 14.01
C ILE A 280 -37.87 -6.99 13.27
#